data_AF-A0A9D0XZ38-F1
#
_entry.id   AF-A0A9D0XZ38-F1
#
_cell.length_a   1.000
_cell.length_b   1.000
_cell.length_c   1.000
_cell.angle_alpha   90.00
_cell.angle_beta   90.00
_cell.angle_gamma   90.00
#
_symmetry.space_group_name_H-M   'P 1'
#
loop_
_entity.id
_entity.type
_entity.pdbx_description
1 polymer ?
#
loop_
_entity_poly.entity_id
_entity_poly.type
_entity_poly.pdbx_seq_one_letter_code
_entity_poly.pdbx_strand_id
1 'polypeptide(L)'
;MTNTSIRLAATGNKENNGLPHYTLSYKSDRGRSNTDISYEILSKLKKDNDAVIEINTSLAMKTAKSMEIRPEAILSEIRKLGLEYRYRKIKETANQGFLSLFFGKKPEDGHEIFVYVPAESWNIDMFKKIMPTAGARLYIMKKSDEGSKVLERMTCMTDNEKADHFEYIIFDLAELGRMGIISSRYGFEDIENALEII
;
A
#
# COMPACT_ATOMS: atom_id res chain seq x y z
N MET A 1 2.13 14.63 24.45
CA MET A 1 0.98 14.07 23.71
C MET A 1 1.08 14.63 22.30
N THR A 2 1.49 13.81 21.33
CA THR A 2 1.63 14.23 19.93
C THR A 2 0.28 14.10 19.25
N ASN A 3 -0.32 15.22 18.86
CA ASN A 3 -1.60 15.25 18.15
C ASN A 3 -1.30 15.07 16.66
N THR A 4 -1.30 13.81 16.22
CA THR A 4 -1.28 13.50 14.79
C THR A 4 -2.64 13.91 14.21
N SER A 5 -2.65 14.90 13.31
CA SER A 5 -3.88 15.27 12.61
C SER A 5 -4.08 14.32 11.43
N ILE A 6 -5.13 13.51 11.50
CA ILE A 6 -5.58 12.62 10.42
C ILE A 6 -6.91 13.16 9.92
N ARG A 7 -7.07 13.28 8.60
CA ARG A 7 -8.31 13.70 7.96
C ARG A 7 -8.72 12.69 6.90
N LEU A 8 -9.91 12.12 7.06
CA LEU A 8 -10.57 11.28 6.06
C LEU A 8 -11.49 12.12 5.17
N ALA A 9 -11.53 11.80 3.88
CA ALA A 9 -12.47 12.38 2.93
C ALA A 9 -12.97 11.33 1.95
N ALA A 10 -14.28 11.32 1.68
CA ALA A 10 -14.86 10.54 0.59
C ALA A 10 -14.59 11.23 -0.75
N THR A 11 -14.32 10.44 -1.80
CA THR A 11 -13.98 10.95 -3.13
C THR A 11 -15.16 10.97 -4.10
N GLY A 12 -16.26 10.29 -3.76
CA GLY A 12 -17.39 10.06 -4.68
C GLY A 12 -17.15 8.92 -5.68
N ASN A 13 -16.00 8.24 -5.64
CA ASN A 13 -15.62 7.23 -6.64
C ASN A 13 -16.12 5.80 -6.35
N LYS A 14 -17.16 5.61 -5.53
CA LYS A 14 -17.60 4.25 -5.13
C LYS A 14 -18.00 3.35 -6.31
N GLU A 15 -18.40 3.92 -7.43
CA GLU A 15 -18.79 3.18 -8.64
C GLU A 15 -17.63 2.98 -9.63
N ASN A 16 -16.45 3.57 -9.36
CA ASN A 16 -15.30 3.50 -10.25
C ASN A 16 -14.21 2.59 -9.65
N ASN A 17 -14.30 1.31 -10.03
CA ASN A 17 -13.38 0.27 -9.59
C ASN A 17 -11.96 0.55 -10.13
N GLY A 18 -11.11 1.14 -9.29
CA GLY A 18 -9.73 1.49 -9.64
C GLY A 18 -9.31 2.86 -9.08
N LEU A 19 -10.26 3.71 -8.71
CA LEU A 19 -10.00 4.97 -8.00
C LEU A 19 -10.26 4.79 -6.50
N PRO A 20 -9.49 5.43 -5.61
CA PRO A 20 -9.76 5.46 -4.18
C PRO A 20 -11.18 5.95 -3.90
N HIS A 21 -11.93 5.20 -3.09
CA HIS A 21 -13.23 5.60 -2.56
C HIS A 21 -13.07 6.66 -1.45
N TYR A 22 -11.93 6.61 -0.77
CA TYR A 22 -11.56 7.51 0.31
C TYR A 22 -10.12 7.96 0.18
N THR A 23 -9.82 9.12 0.76
CA THR A 23 -8.45 9.61 0.93
C THR A 23 -8.20 9.97 2.38
N LEU A 24 -7.00 9.65 2.85
CA LEU A 24 -6.48 10.13 4.12
C LEU A 24 -5.39 11.15 3.86
N SER A 25 -5.40 12.22 4.62
CA SER A 25 -4.27 13.16 4.74
C SER A 25 -3.84 13.23 6.19
N TYR A 26 -2.53 13.14 6.43
CA TYR A 26 -1.94 13.20 7.75
C TYR A 26 -0.64 13.98 7.74
N LYS A 27 -0.29 14.54 8.89
CA LYS A 27 0.95 15.30 9.05
C LYS A 27 1.59 14.98 10.38
N SER A 28 2.90 14.73 10.35
CA SER A 28 3.69 14.63 11.57
C SER A 28 3.80 15.98 12.29
N ASP A 29 3.52 15.98 13.58
CA ASP A 29 4.06 16.98 14.50
C ASP A 29 5.51 16.62 14.90
N ARG A 30 6.22 17.58 15.51
CA ARG A 30 7.67 17.52 15.74
C ARG A 30 8.12 16.16 16.33
N GLY A 31 9.04 15.48 15.63
CA GLY A 31 9.75 14.30 16.15
C GLY A 31 9.32 12.95 15.57
N ARG A 32 8.23 12.88 14.80
CA ARG A 32 7.80 11.63 14.12
C ARG A 32 7.94 11.74 12.61
N SER A 33 8.27 10.65 11.94
CA SER A 33 8.25 10.61 10.47
C SER A 33 6.84 10.30 9.96
N ASN A 34 6.49 10.74 8.75
CA ASN A 34 5.23 10.33 8.14
C ASN A 34 5.18 8.81 7.90
N THR A 35 6.33 8.14 7.75
CA THR A 35 6.42 6.67 7.67
C THR A 35 5.94 6.00 8.96
N ASP A 36 6.27 6.56 10.12
CA ASP A 36 5.79 6.04 11.41
C ASP A 36 4.26 6.17 11.54
N ILE A 37 3.73 7.32 11.08
CA ILE A 37 2.27 7.56 11.06
C ILE A 37 1.58 6.64 10.05
N SER A 38 2.16 6.47 8.87
CA SER A 38 1.67 5.52 7.87
C SER A 38 1.57 4.12 8.45
N TYR A 39 2.63 3.63 9.08
CA TYR A 39 2.63 2.32 9.72
C TYR A 39 1.52 2.19 10.77
N GLU A 40 1.30 3.20 11.62
CA GLU A 40 0.23 3.16 12.62
C GLU A 40 -1.16 3.09 11.99
N ILE A 41 -1.41 3.91 10.96
CA ILE A 41 -2.68 3.89 10.21
C ILE A 41 -2.90 2.52 9.57
N LEU A 42 -1.90 2.00 8.86
CA LEU A 42 -1.97 0.69 8.22
C LEU A 42 -2.16 -0.43 9.24
N SER A 43 -1.51 -0.36 10.40
CA SER A 43 -1.67 -1.33 11.49
C SER A 43 -3.09 -1.32 12.05
N LYS A 44 -3.69 -0.14 12.25
CA LYS A 44 -5.08 0.01 12.71
C LYS A 44 -6.09 -0.57 11.71
N LEU A 45 -5.88 -0.31 10.41
CA LEU A 45 -6.76 -0.82 9.35
C LEU A 45 -6.58 -2.33 9.15
N LYS A 46 -5.33 -2.82 9.23
CA LYS A 46 -4.99 -4.23 9.07
C LYS A 46 -5.48 -5.07 10.25
N LYS A 47 -5.42 -4.58 11.49
CA LYS A 47 -5.72 -5.39 12.69
C LYS A 47 -4.92 -6.71 12.65
N ASP A 48 -5.58 -7.83 12.96
CA ASP A 48 -5.01 -9.18 12.95
C ASP A 48 -5.07 -9.87 11.58
N ASN A 49 -5.41 -9.15 10.50
CA ASN A 49 -5.45 -9.71 9.15
C ASN A 49 -4.06 -9.84 8.53
N ASP A 50 -3.96 -10.59 7.45
CA ASP A 50 -2.74 -10.63 6.63
C ASP A 50 -2.73 -9.49 5.61
N ALA A 51 -1.58 -9.27 4.99
CA ALA A 51 -1.46 -8.31 3.91
C ALA A 51 -0.56 -8.80 2.77
N VAL A 52 -0.80 -8.28 1.57
CA VAL A 52 0.17 -8.30 0.49
C VAL A 52 0.66 -6.87 0.23
N ILE A 53 1.98 -6.67 0.22
CA ILE A 53 2.61 -5.42 -0.20
C ILE A 53 2.99 -5.56 -1.66
N GLU A 54 2.48 -4.67 -2.51
CA GLU A 54 2.93 -4.47 -3.88
C GLU A 54 3.86 -3.26 -3.95
N ILE A 55 5.05 -3.51 -4.47
CA ILE A 55 6.06 -2.51 -4.80
C ILE A 55 6.22 -2.52 -6.30
N ASN A 56 5.81 -1.44 -6.94
CA ASN A 56 5.96 -1.25 -8.38
C ASN A 56 6.79 0.01 -8.63
N THR A 57 8.02 -0.17 -9.14
CA THR A 57 8.95 0.95 -9.32
C THR A 57 8.54 1.90 -10.44
N SER A 58 7.72 1.46 -11.38
CA SER A 58 7.22 2.31 -12.46
C SER A 58 6.23 3.34 -11.89
N LEU A 59 5.45 2.91 -10.90
CA LEU A 59 4.45 3.70 -10.18
C LEU A 59 5.04 4.60 -9.07
N ALA A 60 6.31 4.44 -8.72
CA ALA A 60 6.95 5.19 -7.66
C ALA A 60 7.10 6.69 -7.99
N MET A 61 6.79 7.58 -7.06
CA MET A 61 6.98 9.02 -7.27
C MET A 61 8.46 9.40 -7.20
N LYS A 62 8.97 10.14 -8.20
CA LYS A 62 10.24 10.86 -8.06
C LYS A 62 9.92 12.18 -7.35
N THR A 63 10.16 12.27 -6.05
CA THR A 63 10.08 13.53 -5.29
C THR A 63 11.49 14.06 -5.02
N ALA A 64 11.59 15.30 -4.52
CA ALA A 64 12.89 15.86 -4.14
C ALA A 64 13.57 15.13 -2.96
N LYS A 65 12.82 14.34 -2.18
CA LYS A 65 13.33 13.57 -1.04
C LYS A 65 13.26 12.05 -1.24
N SER A 66 12.61 11.56 -2.31
CA SER A 66 12.45 10.14 -2.56
C SER A 66 13.81 9.53 -2.82
N MET A 67 14.22 8.60 -1.97
CA MET A 67 15.36 7.74 -2.26
C MET A 67 15.02 6.90 -3.49
N GLU A 68 15.99 6.71 -4.37
CA GLU A 68 15.86 5.77 -5.49
C GLU A 68 15.44 4.40 -4.93
N ILE A 69 14.29 3.88 -5.39
CA ILE A 69 13.87 2.53 -5.01
C ILE A 69 14.89 1.57 -5.62
N ARG A 70 15.54 0.77 -4.77
CA ARG A 70 16.50 -0.27 -5.16
C ARG A 70 15.87 -1.64 -4.98
N PRO A 71 15.24 -2.22 -6.02
CA PRO A 71 14.53 -3.50 -5.93
C PRO A 71 15.37 -4.62 -5.32
N GLU A 72 16.66 -4.67 -5.65
CA GLU A 72 17.59 -5.70 -5.18
C GLU A 72 17.83 -5.61 -3.67
N ALA A 73 17.89 -4.40 -3.12
CA ALA A 73 18.03 -4.18 -1.68
C ALA A 73 16.76 -4.63 -0.95
N ILE A 74 15.58 -4.28 -1.48
CA ILE A 74 14.29 -4.69 -0.94
C ILE A 74 14.14 -6.21 -0.97
N LEU A 75 14.46 -6.85 -2.10
CA LEU A 75 14.45 -8.32 -2.24
C LEU A 75 15.40 -9.00 -1.26
N SER A 76 16.56 -8.39 -0.99
CA SER A 76 17.51 -8.90 0.02
C SER A 76 16.90 -8.86 1.43
N GLU A 77 16.25 -7.76 1.81
CA GLU A 77 15.58 -7.65 3.12
C GLU A 77 14.39 -8.62 3.24
N ILE A 78 13.55 -8.75 2.22
CA ILE A 78 12.44 -9.73 2.18
C ILE A 78 12.96 -11.14 2.43
N ARG A 79 14.05 -11.54 1.76
CA ARG A 79 14.68 -12.86 1.95
C ARG A 79 15.21 -13.06 3.35
N LYS A 80 15.87 -12.05 3.94
CA LYS A 80 16.37 -12.10 5.33
C LYS A 80 15.23 -12.26 6.34
N LEU A 81 14.07 -11.67 6.05
CA LEU A 81 12.87 -11.78 6.88
C LEU A 81 12.13 -13.10 6.68
N GLY A 82 12.53 -13.93 5.72
CA GLY A 82 11.86 -15.21 5.42
C GLY A 82 10.46 -15.06 4.83
N LEU A 83 10.13 -13.90 4.26
CA LEU A 83 8.81 -13.63 3.70
C LEU A 83 8.65 -14.24 2.30
N GLU A 84 7.46 -14.75 2.03
CA GLU A 84 7.10 -15.22 0.70
C GLU A 84 6.90 -14.04 -0.25
N TYR A 85 7.46 -14.15 -1.46
CA TYR A 85 7.37 -13.07 -2.44
C TYR A 85 7.31 -13.59 -3.88
N ARG A 86 6.75 -12.77 -4.77
CA ARG A 86 6.85 -12.89 -6.22
C ARG A 86 7.52 -11.65 -6.78
N TYR A 87 8.40 -11.85 -7.74
CA TYR A 87 9.12 -10.77 -8.42
C TYR A 87 9.04 -10.97 -9.93
N ARG A 88 8.77 -9.89 -10.66
CA ARG A 88 8.95 -9.86 -12.11
C ARG A 88 9.48 -8.51 -12.57
N LYS A 89 10.22 -8.54 -13.67
CA LYS A 89 10.50 -7.34 -14.46
C LYS A 89 9.29 -7.05 -15.33
N ILE A 90 8.87 -5.80 -15.36
CA ILE A 90 7.77 -5.34 -16.20
C ILE A 90 8.35 -4.37 -17.23
N LYS A 91 7.91 -4.51 -18.49
CA LYS A 91 8.06 -3.45 -19.48
C LYS A 91 6.77 -2.65 -19.41
N GLU A 92 6.84 -1.32 -19.24
CA GLU A 92 5.62 -0.51 -19.29
C GLU A 92 5.01 -0.56 -20.71
N THR A 93 4.13 -1.52 -20.95
CA THR A 93 3.05 -1.35 -21.92
C THR A 93 2.04 -0.43 -21.28
N ALA A 94 1.65 0.63 -21.98
CA ALA A 94 0.82 1.74 -21.51
C ALA A 94 -0.60 1.36 -21.02
N ASN A 95 -0.72 0.51 -20.00
CA ASN A 95 -1.95 0.29 -19.26
C ASN A 95 -1.95 1.23 -18.07
N GLN A 96 -2.65 2.33 -18.29
CA GLN A 96 -2.86 3.46 -17.41
C GLN A 96 -3.72 3.08 -16.20
N GLY A 97 -3.09 2.65 -15.10
CA GLY A 97 -3.73 2.60 -13.78
C GLY A 97 -3.83 3.99 -13.16
N PHE A 98 -4.66 4.19 -12.13
CA PHE A 98 -4.93 5.48 -11.45
C PHE A 98 -3.71 6.38 -11.16
N LEU A 99 -2.53 5.80 -10.90
CA LEU A 99 -1.32 6.59 -10.65
C LEU A 99 -0.78 7.27 -11.92
N SER A 100 -1.08 6.78 -13.12
CA SER A 100 -0.69 7.46 -14.37
C SER A 100 -1.42 8.80 -14.55
N LEU A 101 -2.65 8.93 -14.02
CA LEU A 101 -3.44 10.16 -14.02
C LEU A 101 -2.80 11.30 -13.21
N PHE A 102 -1.99 10.98 -12.20
CA PHE A 102 -1.29 12.01 -11.43
C PHE A 102 0.13 12.31 -11.94
N PHE A 103 0.78 11.37 -12.65
CA PHE A 103 2.24 11.39 -12.74
C PHE A 103 2.84 11.39 -14.15
N GLY A 104 2.04 11.30 -15.22
CA GLY A 104 2.47 11.64 -16.60
C GLY A 104 3.88 11.17 -16.98
N LYS A 105 4.19 9.88 -16.80
CA LYS A 105 5.54 9.32 -17.01
C LYS A 105 5.72 8.69 -18.39
N LYS A 106 6.98 8.71 -18.85
CA LYS A 106 7.44 7.97 -20.04
C LYS A 106 7.73 6.50 -19.67
N PRO A 107 7.54 5.54 -20.60
CA PRO A 107 7.83 4.14 -20.37
C PRO A 107 9.29 3.91 -19.96
N GLU A 108 9.52 3.39 -18.76
CA GLU A 108 10.82 2.88 -18.29
C GLU A 108 10.66 1.39 -17.89
N ASP A 109 11.75 0.62 -17.96
CA ASP A 109 11.76 -0.74 -17.43
C ASP A 109 11.49 -0.69 -15.90
N GLY A 110 10.51 -1.47 -15.45
CA GLY A 110 10.02 -1.47 -14.07
C GLY A 110 10.23 -2.81 -13.37
N HIS A 111 10.09 -2.78 -12.06
CA HIS A 111 10.14 -3.94 -11.18
C HIS A 111 8.83 -4.00 -10.41
N GLU A 112 8.23 -5.18 -10.38
CA GLU A 112 7.05 -5.45 -9.56
C GLU A 112 7.38 -6.57 -8.57
N ILE A 113 7.18 -6.27 -7.29
CA ILE A 113 7.41 -7.18 -6.17
C ILE A 113 6.11 -7.27 -5.38
N PHE A 114 5.58 -8.47 -5.22
CA PHE A 114 4.51 -8.77 -4.27
C PHE A 114 5.10 -9.52 -3.09
N VAL A 115 4.82 -9.07 -1.87
CA VAL A 115 5.29 -9.68 -0.63
C VAL A 115 4.10 -10.04 0.21
N TYR A 116 3.94 -11.31 0.54
CA TYR A 116 2.92 -11.73 1.50
C TYR A 116 3.47 -11.54 2.92
N VAL A 117 2.65 -10.92 3.77
CA VAL A 117 2.99 -10.55 5.14
C VAL A 117 1.94 -11.13 6.08
N PRO A 118 2.26 -12.23 6.77
CA PRO A 118 1.41 -12.79 7.82
C PRO A 118 1.17 -11.78 8.93
N ALA A 119 0.02 -11.87 9.59
CA ALA A 119 -0.36 -10.95 10.66
C ALA A 119 0.71 -10.81 11.75
N GLU A 120 1.28 -11.92 12.19
CA GLU A 120 2.31 -12.03 13.24
C GLU A 120 3.67 -11.47 12.84
N SER A 121 3.94 -11.34 11.54
CA SER A 121 5.19 -10.77 11.02
C SER A 121 5.11 -9.24 10.91
N TRP A 122 3.93 -8.65 11.10
CA TRP A 122 3.70 -7.22 10.95
C TRP A 122 4.30 -6.42 12.12
N ASN A 123 5.43 -5.75 11.86
CA ASN A 123 6.07 -4.85 12.80
C ASN A 123 6.75 -3.66 12.08
N ILE A 124 7.04 -2.59 12.84
CA ILE A 124 7.61 -1.35 12.29
C ILE A 124 8.99 -1.54 11.65
N ASP A 125 9.82 -2.43 12.17
CA ASP A 125 11.18 -2.64 11.66
C ASP A 125 11.16 -3.35 10.30
N MET A 126 10.31 -4.37 10.16
CA MET A 126 10.01 -5.02 8.89
C MET A 126 9.46 -3.99 7.90
N PHE A 127 8.45 -3.22 8.33
CA PHE A 127 7.80 -2.21 7.50
C PHE A 127 8.82 -1.21 6.94
N LYS A 128 9.65 -0.62 7.80
CA LYS A 128 10.68 0.36 7.40
C LYS A 128 11.74 -0.22 6.46
N LYS A 129 11.99 -1.53 6.50
CA LYS A 129 12.97 -2.19 5.61
C LYS A 129 12.43 -2.42 4.21
N ILE A 130 11.14 -2.72 4.07
CA ILE A 130 10.57 -3.15 2.78
C ILE A 130 9.67 -2.12 2.13
N MET A 131 9.02 -1.24 2.89
CA MET A 131 8.07 -0.28 2.35
C MET A 131 8.78 0.92 1.73
N PRO A 132 8.62 1.16 0.42
CA PRO A 132 9.12 2.38 -0.20
C PRO A 132 8.32 3.58 0.32
N THR A 133 9.00 4.69 0.58
CA THR A 133 8.34 5.94 1.01
C THR A 133 7.59 6.65 -0.11
N ALA A 134 7.88 6.28 -1.37
CA ALA A 134 7.44 6.96 -2.58
C ALA A 134 6.33 6.22 -3.36
N GLY A 135 5.60 5.30 -2.71
CA GLY A 135 4.47 4.60 -3.31
C GLY A 135 4.55 3.09 -3.13
N ALA A 136 3.62 2.56 -2.36
CA ALA A 136 3.32 1.13 -2.27
C ALA A 136 1.81 0.92 -2.28
N ARG A 137 1.37 -0.27 -2.67
CA ARG A 137 -0.01 -0.69 -2.46
C ARG A 137 -0.05 -1.79 -1.41
N LEU A 138 -0.96 -1.67 -0.46
CA LEU A 138 -1.22 -2.67 0.55
C LEU A 138 -2.58 -3.30 0.29
N TYR A 139 -2.62 -4.61 0.22
CA TYR A 139 -3.83 -5.40 0.03
C TYR A 139 -4.10 -6.15 1.33
N ILE A 140 -5.08 -5.70 2.11
CA ILE A 140 -5.42 -6.32 3.40
C ILE A 140 -6.44 -7.43 3.17
N MET A 141 -6.21 -8.60 3.75
CA MET A 141 -7.11 -9.76 3.62
C MET A 141 -7.19 -10.56 4.90
N LYS A 142 -8.31 -11.26 5.09
CA LYS A 142 -8.44 -12.26 6.14
C LYS A 142 -7.29 -13.26 6.10
N LYS A 143 -6.93 -13.77 7.27
CA LYS A 143 -5.83 -14.72 7.44
C LYS A 143 -5.90 -15.87 6.43
N SER A 144 -4.77 -16.22 5.86
CA SER A 144 -4.60 -17.34 4.95
C SER A 144 -3.43 -18.20 5.40
N ASP A 145 -3.60 -19.53 5.33
CA ASP A 145 -2.52 -20.45 5.71
C ASP A 145 -1.50 -20.66 4.57
N GLU A 146 -1.71 -20.06 3.38
CA GLU A 146 -0.94 -20.35 2.17
C GLU A 146 -0.61 -19.09 1.35
N GLY A 147 0.33 -18.27 1.83
CA GLY A 147 0.76 -17.03 1.19
C GLY A 147 1.16 -17.19 -0.29
N SER A 148 1.83 -18.29 -0.64
CA SER A 148 2.31 -18.54 -2.00
C SER A 148 1.15 -18.71 -2.99
N LYS A 149 0.05 -19.32 -2.55
CA LYS A 149 -1.19 -19.43 -3.33
C LYS A 149 -1.91 -18.09 -3.43
N VAL A 150 -1.90 -17.26 -2.37
CA VAL A 150 -2.41 -15.89 -2.43
C VAL A 150 -1.67 -15.11 -3.51
N LEU A 151 -0.35 -15.13 -3.47
CA LEU A 151 0.50 -14.42 -4.44
C LEU A 151 0.26 -14.91 -5.88
N GLU A 152 0.16 -16.23 -6.09
CA GLU A 152 -0.14 -16.80 -7.41
C GLU A 152 -1.50 -16.33 -7.94
N ARG A 153 -2.56 -16.47 -7.15
CA ARG A 153 -3.91 -16.05 -7.54
C ARG A 153 -3.98 -14.57 -7.87
N MET A 154 -3.32 -13.73 -7.07
CA MET A 154 -3.33 -12.28 -7.23
C MET A 154 -2.74 -11.84 -8.59
N THR A 155 -1.81 -12.59 -9.16
CA THR A 155 -1.25 -12.28 -10.50
C THR A 155 -2.23 -12.51 -11.64
N CYS A 156 -3.29 -13.30 -11.41
CA CYS A 156 -4.34 -13.58 -12.39
C CYS A 156 -5.58 -12.71 -12.20
N MET A 157 -5.68 -11.96 -11.10
CA MET A 157 -6.83 -11.10 -10.81
C MET A 157 -6.74 -9.76 -11.52
N THR A 158 -7.86 -9.34 -12.10
CA THR A 158 -8.13 -7.96 -12.51
C THR A 158 -8.23 -7.03 -11.30
N ASP A 159 -8.17 -5.71 -11.54
CA ASP A 159 -8.28 -4.73 -10.46
C ASP A 159 -9.65 -4.78 -9.76
N ASN A 160 -10.72 -5.11 -10.49
CA ASN A 160 -12.06 -5.29 -9.92
C ASN A 160 -12.10 -6.52 -9.01
N GLU A 161 -11.56 -7.65 -9.48
CA GLU A 161 -11.51 -8.88 -8.66
C GLU A 161 -10.67 -8.66 -7.39
N LYS A 162 -9.58 -7.89 -7.46
CA LYS A 162 -8.82 -7.50 -6.27
C LYS A 162 -9.69 -6.64 -5.33
N ALA A 163 -10.42 -5.65 -5.85
CA ALA A 163 -11.27 -4.78 -5.02
C ALA A 163 -12.39 -5.55 -4.29
N ASP A 164 -12.87 -6.66 -4.86
CA ASP A 164 -13.86 -7.54 -4.23
C ASP A 164 -13.23 -8.56 -3.28
N HIS A 165 -12.01 -9.03 -3.61
CA HIS A 165 -11.30 -10.04 -2.84
C HIS A 165 -10.72 -9.50 -1.53
N PHE A 166 -10.10 -8.31 -1.58
CA PHE A 166 -9.42 -7.72 -0.43
C PHE A 166 -10.37 -6.86 0.42
N GLU A 167 -10.11 -6.80 1.72
CA GLU A 167 -10.85 -5.96 2.66
C GLU A 167 -10.55 -4.47 2.43
N TYR A 168 -9.28 -4.17 2.17
CA TYR A 168 -8.81 -2.86 1.75
C TYR A 168 -7.74 -3.01 0.67
N ILE A 169 -7.75 -2.07 -0.28
CA ILE A 169 -6.58 -1.76 -1.11
C ILE A 169 -6.16 -0.34 -0.75
N ILE A 170 -4.96 -0.19 -0.20
CA ILE A 170 -4.43 1.08 0.29
C ILE A 170 -3.26 1.50 -0.56
N PHE A 171 -3.34 2.68 -1.15
CA PHE A 171 -2.24 3.33 -1.85
C PHE A 171 -1.53 4.22 -0.84
N ASP A 172 -0.34 3.83 -0.40
CA ASP A 172 0.42 4.60 0.59
C ASP A 172 1.45 5.52 -0.07
N LEU A 173 1.29 6.82 0.17
CA LEU A 173 2.22 7.87 -0.22
C LEU A 173 2.78 8.52 1.04
N ALA A 174 3.42 7.71 1.89
CA ALA A 174 3.90 8.10 3.22
C ALA A 174 4.70 9.39 3.21
N GLU A 175 5.60 9.59 2.24
CA GLU A 175 6.40 10.81 2.16
C GLU A 175 5.53 12.09 2.04
N LEU A 176 4.39 12.00 1.36
CA LEU A 176 3.43 13.09 1.19
C LEU A 176 2.41 13.20 2.33
N GLY A 177 2.41 12.25 3.26
CA GLY A 177 1.40 12.18 4.32
C GLY A 177 0.01 11.92 3.77
N ARG A 178 -0.11 11.07 2.75
CA ARG A 178 -1.39 10.77 2.08
C ARG A 178 -1.58 9.29 1.84
N MET A 179 -2.82 8.84 1.90
CA MET A 179 -3.22 7.51 1.43
C MET A 179 -4.51 7.59 0.61
N GLY A 180 -4.62 6.71 -0.38
CA GLY A 180 -5.90 6.37 -1.01
C GLY A 180 -6.40 5.03 -0.49
N ILE A 181 -7.69 4.90 -0.23
CA ILE A 181 -8.31 3.64 0.22
C ILE A 181 -9.42 3.25 -0.75
N ILE A 182 -9.37 2.02 -1.25
CA ILE A 182 -10.48 1.32 -1.90
C ILE A 182 -10.97 0.27 -0.92
N SER A 183 -12.29 0.23 -0.72
CA SER A 183 -12.95 -0.87 -0.03
C SER A 183 -14.38 -1.00 -0.54
N SER A 184 -14.76 -2.22 -0.89
CA SER A 184 -16.14 -2.62 -1.21
C SER A 184 -16.94 -2.99 0.04
N ARG A 185 -16.26 -3.24 1.17
CA ARG A 185 -16.85 -3.80 2.41
C ARG A 185 -17.04 -2.78 3.52
N TYR A 186 -16.21 -1.73 3.56
CA TYR A 186 -16.19 -0.75 4.65
C TYR A 186 -16.56 0.64 4.15
N GLY A 187 -17.50 1.26 4.86
CA GLY A 187 -17.94 2.63 4.66
C GLY A 187 -17.02 3.68 5.29
N PHE A 188 -17.44 4.94 5.20
CA PHE A 188 -16.70 6.06 5.78
C PHE A 188 -16.59 5.95 7.31
N GLU A 189 -17.74 5.74 7.97
CA GLU A 189 -17.82 5.60 9.43
C GLU A 189 -17.02 4.38 9.94
N ASP A 190 -17.01 3.27 9.21
CA ASP A 190 -16.20 2.09 9.57
C ASP A 190 -14.70 2.41 9.60
N ILE A 191 -14.23 3.21 8.64
CA ILE A 191 -12.83 3.65 8.56
C ILE A 191 -12.52 4.65 9.67
N GLU A 192 -13.42 5.61 9.95
CA GLU A 192 -13.23 6.55 11.08
C GLU A 192 -13.15 5.83 12.42
N ASN A 193 -14.05 4.86 12.64
CA ASN A 193 -14.07 4.01 13.82
C ASN A 193 -12.77 3.20 13.94
N ALA A 194 -12.30 2.60 12.85
CA ALA A 194 -11.06 1.82 12.85
C ALA A 194 -9.82 2.70 13.15
N LEU A 195 -9.84 3.96 12.73
CA LEU A 195 -8.75 4.91 12.93
C LEU A 195 -8.82 5.67 14.26
N GLU A 196 -9.98 5.66 14.92
CA GLU A 196 -10.28 6.40 16.15
C GLU A 196 -10.15 7.93 15.95
N ILE A 197 -10.72 8.45 14.86
CA ILE A 197 -10.61 9.87 14.45
C ILE A 197 -11.93 10.63 14.50
N ILE A 198 -12.86 10.16 15.33
CA ILE A 198 -14.19 10.74 15.57
C ILE A 198 -14.08 11.97 16.47
#